data_AF-A0A2T6E013-F1
#
_entry.id   AF-A0A2T6E013-F1
#
_cell.length_a   1.000
_cell.length_b   1.000
_cell.length_c   1.000
_cell.angle_alpha   90.00
_cell.angle_beta   90.00
_cell.angle_gamma   90.00
#
_symmetry.space_group_name_H-M   'P 1'
#
loop_
_entity.id
_entity.type
_entity.pdbx_description
1 polymer ?
#
loop_
_entity_poly.entity_id
_entity_poly.type
_entity_poly.pdbx_seq_one_letter_code
_entity_poly.pdbx_strand_id
1 'polypeptide(L)'
;MEELGEKLDPADFRYEQDAVSVWYGPKAQLDPEQRKLYQKLGFAPQGGDRLSWPDIRSHRPGFFPWYPEESELRVLVDVIPGILCLAEIYRSHPDCYDRRDGLELPAVPAAGAPVKLDSLQWRTWLTPPPPEIGPAVQVDLASPAFRRAAALPRQDETLEVDWFYMPEAVMEEGRPFYGRCLAVFREHGGYCFGMDLLKPGDDAAIRAATMILEAVERLGARPARITATKPELAERLRPLAASLGAESKTVHRLLSVGEFRAGLEARMAEGMP
;
A
#
# COMPACT_ATOMS: atom_id res chain seq x y z
N MET A 1 -15.36 5.03 -23.10
CA MET A 1 -14.48 5.72 -22.14
C MET A 1 -14.15 4.68 -21.10
N GLU A 2 -12.98 4.09 -21.23
CA GLU A 2 -12.45 3.06 -20.35
C GLU A 2 -11.76 3.84 -19.23
N GLU A 3 -12.34 3.83 -18.03
CA GLU A 3 -11.76 4.53 -16.88
C GLU A 3 -10.41 3.88 -16.54
N LEU A 4 -9.35 4.65 -16.80
CA LEU A 4 -8.01 4.50 -16.25
C LEU A 4 -8.06 4.75 -14.74
N GLY A 5 -8.69 3.85 -13.99
CA GLY A 5 -8.33 3.59 -12.60
C GLY A 5 -7.37 2.42 -12.64
N GLU A 6 -6.15 2.60 -12.13
CA GLU A 6 -5.31 1.45 -11.78
C GLU A 6 -6.19 0.49 -10.98
N LYS A 7 -6.46 -0.69 -11.53
CA LYS A 7 -6.94 -1.79 -10.70
C LYS A 7 -5.76 -2.14 -9.82
N LEU A 8 -5.71 -1.52 -8.64
CA LEU A 8 -4.92 -2.03 -7.53
C LEU A 8 -5.16 -3.53 -7.49
N ASP A 9 -4.08 -4.31 -7.43
CA ASP A 9 -4.21 -5.73 -7.14
C ASP A 9 -5.06 -5.84 -5.85
N PRO A 10 -6.19 -6.56 -5.85
CA PRO A 10 -7.00 -6.72 -4.64
C PRO A 10 -6.18 -7.21 -3.44
N ALA A 11 -5.08 -7.92 -3.69
CA ALA A 11 -4.13 -8.33 -2.67
C ALA A 11 -3.36 -7.16 -2.05
N ASP A 12 -3.12 -6.09 -2.81
CA ASP A 12 -2.30 -4.95 -2.39
C ASP A 12 -3.13 -3.84 -1.71
N PHE A 13 -4.45 -3.81 -1.92
CA PHE A 13 -5.38 -2.86 -1.26
C PHE A 13 -5.21 -2.80 0.27
N ARG A 14 -4.94 -3.94 0.90
CA ARG A 14 -4.76 -4.02 2.37
C ARG A 14 -3.54 -3.23 2.87
N TYR A 15 -2.57 -2.98 2.01
CA TYR A 15 -1.35 -2.25 2.36
C TYR A 15 -1.48 -0.74 2.14
N GLU A 16 -2.53 -0.28 1.48
CA GLU A 16 -2.68 1.14 1.11
C GLU A 16 -3.72 1.88 1.96
N GLN A 17 -4.28 1.21 2.98
CA GLN A 17 -5.30 1.80 3.84
C GLN A 17 -4.72 2.91 4.71
N ASP A 18 -5.35 4.10 4.63
CA ASP A 18 -5.15 5.22 5.55
C ASP A 18 -6.48 5.51 6.25
N ALA A 19 -6.66 4.91 7.43
CA ALA A 19 -7.94 4.94 8.13
C ALA A 19 -7.81 4.64 9.62
N VAL A 20 -8.76 5.09 10.40
CA VAL A 20 -9.04 4.53 11.73
C VAL A 20 -10.31 3.69 11.65
N SER A 21 -10.22 2.45 12.11
CA SER A 21 -11.33 1.49 12.05
C SER A 21 -11.79 1.11 13.46
N VAL A 22 -13.09 0.85 13.59
CA VAL A 22 -13.67 0.19 14.76
C VAL A 22 -14.48 -1.01 14.29
N TRP A 23 -14.15 -2.17 14.81
CA TRP A 23 -14.88 -3.40 14.62
C TRP A 23 -15.50 -3.84 15.95
N TYR A 24 -16.60 -4.59 15.93
CA TYR A 24 -17.28 -5.03 17.15
C TYR A 24 -17.47 -6.55 17.11
N GLY A 25 -16.90 -7.28 18.07
CA GLY A 25 -17.11 -8.73 18.13
C GLY A 25 -16.61 -9.42 19.40
N PRO A 26 -16.46 -10.76 19.39
CA PRO A 26 -16.21 -11.52 20.62
C PRO A 26 -14.89 -11.18 21.29
N LYS A 27 -14.88 -11.18 22.63
CA LYS A 27 -13.68 -10.95 23.47
C LYS A 27 -12.49 -11.82 23.08
N ALA A 28 -12.76 -13.04 22.62
CA ALA A 28 -11.75 -14.02 22.23
C ALA A 28 -10.94 -13.61 20.99
N GLN A 29 -11.42 -12.67 20.18
CA GLN A 29 -10.73 -12.15 19.00
C GLN A 29 -9.88 -10.91 19.30
N LEU A 30 -10.05 -10.28 20.46
CA LEU A 30 -9.15 -9.20 20.89
C LEU A 30 -7.76 -9.75 21.17
N ASP A 31 -6.73 -9.00 20.81
CA ASP A 31 -5.36 -9.32 21.19
C ASP A 31 -5.14 -9.19 22.73
N PRO A 32 -4.07 -9.78 23.27
CA PRO A 32 -3.80 -9.75 24.71
C PRO A 32 -3.57 -8.36 25.30
N GLU A 33 -2.99 -7.42 24.57
CA GLU A 33 -2.66 -6.08 25.08
C GLU A 33 -3.92 -5.23 25.20
N GLN A 34 -4.82 -5.33 24.22
CA GLN A 34 -6.11 -4.66 24.23
C GLN A 34 -7.04 -5.21 25.32
N ARG A 35 -7.01 -6.52 25.59
CA ARG A 35 -7.73 -7.09 26.75
C ARG A 35 -7.23 -6.50 28.07
N LYS A 36 -5.91 -6.35 28.23
CA LYS A 36 -5.31 -5.72 29.41
C LYS A 36 -5.71 -4.25 29.52
N LEU A 37 -5.76 -3.53 28.40
CA LEU A 37 -6.21 -2.14 28.36
C LEU A 37 -7.66 -2.02 28.87
N TYR A 38 -8.59 -2.83 28.35
CA TYR A 38 -9.98 -2.79 28.82
C TYR A 38 -10.13 -3.15 30.30
N GLN A 39 -9.35 -4.13 30.78
CA GLN A 39 -9.31 -4.48 32.19
C GLN A 39 -8.85 -3.30 33.05
N LYS A 40 -7.78 -2.60 32.64
CA LYS A 40 -7.24 -1.41 33.33
C LYS A 40 -8.26 -0.26 33.36
N LEU A 41 -9.02 -0.08 32.28
CA LEU A 41 -10.06 0.94 32.17
C LEU A 41 -11.35 0.57 32.93
N GLY A 42 -11.47 -0.68 33.43
CA GLY A 42 -12.72 -1.18 34.00
C GLY A 42 -13.85 -1.23 32.97
N PHE A 43 -13.51 -1.30 31.68
CA PHE A 43 -14.50 -1.29 30.60
C PHE A 43 -15.13 -2.66 30.41
N ALA A 44 -16.46 -2.69 30.33
CA ALA A 44 -17.23 -3.84 29.90
C ALA A 44 -18.32 -3.35 28.92
N PRO A 45 -18.49 -4.02 27.75
CA PRO A 45 -19.56 -3.66 26.83
C PRO A 45 -20.93 -3.88 27.48
N GLN A 46 -21.90 -3.05 27.11
CA GLN A 46 -23.29 -3.19 27.53
C GLN A 46 -24.01 -4.11 26.53
N GLY A 47 -24.89 -5.01 26.99
CA GLY A 47 -25.69 -5.84 26.09
C GLY A 47 -25.96 -7.31 26.45
N GLY A 48 -25.72 -7.75 27.70
CA GLY A 48 -26.10 -9.10 28.14
C GLY A 48 -25.35 -10.21 27.38
N ASP A 49 -26.06 -11.17 26.77
CA ASP A 49 -25.47 -12.36 26.13
C ASP A 49 -24.81 -12.11 24.76
N ARG A 50 -24.91 -10.89 24.22
CA ARG A 50 -24.32 -10.47 22.94
C ARG A 50 -23.28 -9.37 23.14
N LEU A 51 -22.32 -9.62 24.02
CA LEU A 51 -21.21 -8.69 24.27
C LEU A 51 -20.29 -8.59 23.05
N SER A 52 -20.40 -7.49 22.32
CA SER A 52 -19.44 -7.12 21.29
C SER A 52 -18.44 -6.12 21.84
N TRP A 53 -17.18 -6.54 21.89
CA TRP A 53 -16.06 -5.72 22.30
C TRP A 53 -15.56 -4.92 21.11
N PRO A 54 -15.32 -3.61 21.26
CA PRO A 54 -14.72 -2.82 20.20
C PRO A 54 -13.28 -3.28 19.95
N ASP A 55 -12.90 -3.41 18.69
CA ASP A 55 -11.52 -3.48 18.24
C ASP A 55 -11.19 -2.24 17.41
N ILE A 56 -10.28 -1.41 17.90
CA ILE A 56 -9.92 -0.14 17.25
C ILE A 56 -8.52 -0.25 16.69
N ARG A 57 -8.38 -0.06 15.37
CA ARG A 57 -7.10 -0.12 14.67
C ARG A 57 -6.86 1.12 13.83
N SER A 58 -5.65 1.67 13.95
CA SER A 58 -5.07 2.60 12.99
C SER A 58 -4.49 1.80 11.82
N HIS A 59 -4.87 2.16 10.61
CA HIS A 59 -4.32 1.69 9.35
C HIS A 59 -3.51 2.83 8.75
N ARG A 60 -2.26 2.55 8.41
CA ARG A 60 -1.37 3.49 7.72
C ARG A 60 -0.75 2.78 6.52
N PRO A 61 -0.63 3.43 5.35
CA PRO A 61 -0.07 2.79 4.17
C PRO A 61 1.32 2.18 4.44
N GLY A 62 1.49 0.92 4.06
CA GLY A 62 2.69 0.11 4.26
C GLY A 62 2.86 -0.44 5.67
N PHE A 63 2.03 -0.05 6.64
CA PHE A 63 2.15 -0.54 8.02
C PHE A 63 1.12 -1.62 8.35
N PHE A 64 1.46 -2.48 9.30
CA PHE A 64 0.50 -3.39 9.91
C PHE A 64 -0.59 -2.58 10.67
N PRO A 65 -1.86 -3.03 10.68
CA PRO A 65 -2.91 -2.42 11.51
C PRO A 65 -2.49 -2.40 12.98
N TRP A 66 -2.43 -1.21 13.58
CA TRP A 66 -1.83 -1.03 14.90
C TRP A 66 -2.75 -0.28 15.85
N TYR A 67 -2.32 -0.09 17.10
CA TYR A 67 -3.08 0.71 18.05
C TYR A 67 -3.10 2.18 17.61
N PRO A 68 -4.27 2.84 17.72
CA PRO A 68 -4.42 4.23 17.33
C PRO A 68 -3.74 5.18 18.32
N GLU A 69 -3.33 6.33 17.80
CA GLU A 69 -2.91 7.49 18.58
C GLU A 69 -4.12 8.28 19.11
N GLU A 70 -3.89 9.19 20.06
CA GLU A 70 -4.95 10.00 20.66
C GLU A 70 -5.70 10.84 19.61
N SER A 71 -4.99 11.39 18.63
CA SER A 71 -5.57 12.17 17.52
C SER A 71 -6.55 11.34 16.69
N GLU A 72 -6.18 10.10 16.35
CA GLU A 72 -7.03 9.16 15.60
C GLU A 72 -8.25 8.72 16.42
N LEU A 73 -8.10 8.55 17.74
CA LEU A 73 -9.22 8.25 18.63
C LEU A 73 -10.21 9.42 18.73
N ARG A 74 -9.73 10.66 18.76
CA ARG A 74 -10.61 11.84 18.77
C ARG A 74 -11.48 11.91 17.50
N VAL A 75 -10.92 11.55 16.34
CA VAL A 75 -11.69 11.44 15.09
C VAL A 75 -12.85 10.46 15.25
N LEU A 76 -12.62 9.28 15.84
CA LEU A 76 -13.71 8.33 16.09
C LEU A 76 -14.77 8.88 17.05
N VAL A 77 -14.36 9.55 18.12
CA VAL A 77 -15.29 10.16 19.08
C VAL A 77 -16.20 11.19 18.39
N ASP A 78 -15.65 11.97 17.46
CA ASP A 78 -16.40 12.99 16.72
C ASP A 78 -17.35 12.38 15.68
N VAL A 79 -16.97 11.26 15.05
CA VAL A 79 -17.70 10.67 13.92
C VAL A 79 -18.76 9.64 14.35
N ILE A 80 -18.52 8.86 15.40
CA ILE A 80 -19.43 7.79 15.86
C ILE A 80 -20.88 8.28 16.09
N PRO A 81 -21.14 9.43 16.76
CA PRO A 81 -22.50 9.94 16.92
C PRO A 81 -23.22 10.19 15.59
N GLY A 82 -22.49 10.67 14.58
CA GLY A 82 -23.01 10.86 13.23
C GLY A 82 -23.39 9.53 12.58
N ILE A 83 -22.54 8.50 12.71
CA ILE A 83 -22.82 7.15 12.20
C ILE A 83 -24.09 6.57 12.84
N LEU A 84 -24.26 6.71 14.15
CA LEU A 84 -25.47 6.24 14.85
C LEU A 84 -26.73 6.95 14.34
N CYS A 85 -26.63 8.25 14.06
CA CYS A 85 -27.75 9.00 13.52
C CYS A 85 -28.10 8.55 12.10
N LEU A 86 -27.10 8.31 11.25
CA LEU A 86 -27.30 7.71 9.92
C LEU A 86 -27.95 6.33 9.99
N ALA A 87 -27.54 5.48 10.94
CA ALA A 87 -28.12 4.16 11.14
C ALA A 87 -29.62 4.24 11.50
N GLU A 88 -30.01 5.18 12.36
CA GLU A 88 -31.41 5.42 12.70
C GLU A 88 -32.24 5.96 11.53
N ILE A 89 -31.65 6.86 10.72
CA ILE A 89 -32.29 7.35 9.49
C ILE A 89 -32.53 6.19 8.52
N TYR A 90 -31.52 5.36 8.29
CA TYR A 90 -31.60 4.20 7.41
C TYR A 90 -32.64 3.18 7.92
N ARG A 91 -32.69 2.93 9.23
CA ARG A 91 -33.71 2.07 9.85
C ARG A 91 -35.12 2.57 9.61
N SER A 92 -35.31 3.89 9.55
CA SER A 92 -36.62 4.53 9.32
C SER A 92 -36.96 4.71 7.84
N HIS A 93 -35.94 4.83 6.98
CA HIS A 93 -36.05 5.04 5.53
C HIS A 93 -35.02 4.17 4.79
N PRO A 94 -35.27 2.85 4.63
CA PRO A 94 -34.32 1.93 4.01
C PRO A 94 -33.99 2.25 2.55
N ASP A 95 -34.90 2.95 1.86
CA ASP A 95 -34.82 3.36 0.46
C ASP A 95 -33.99 4.65 0.24
N CYS A 96 -33.42 5.23 1.29
CA CYS A 96 -32.69 6.50 1.18
C CYS A 96 -31.42 6.44 0.29
N TYR A 97 -30.96 5.23 -0.07
CA TYR A 97 -29.86 4.99 -1.01
C TYR A 97 -30.31 4.55 -2.42
N ASP A 98 -31.59 4.26 -2.66
CA ASP A 98 -32.06 3.61 -3.90
C ASP A 98 -31.84 4.44 -5.17
N ARG A 99 -31.61 5.76 -5.03
CA ARG A 99 -31.38 6.70 -6.13
C ARG A 99 -29.92 7.17 -6.24
N ARG A 100 -28.98 6.46 -5.60
CA ARG A 100 -27.57 6.83 -5.48
C ARG A 100 -26.69 5.89 -6.31
N ASP A 101 -25.62 6.41 -6.88
CA ASP A 101 -24.72 5.69 -7.81
C ASP A 101 -23.68 4.77 -7.13
N GLY A 102 -23.89 4.43 -5.85
CA GLY A 102 -22.98 3.61 -5.04
C GLY A 102 -21.71 4.33 -4.57
N LEU A 103 -21.41 5.51 -5.10
CA LEU A 103 -20.28 6.35 -4.69
C LEU A 103 -20.73 7.53 -3.82
N GLU A 104 -22.02 7.86 -3.78
CA GLU A 104 -22.54 8.89 -2.88
C GLU A 104 -22.67 8.40 -1.43
N LEU A 105 -21.89 8.98 -0.52
CA LEU A 105 -22.00 8.77 0.92
C LEU A 105 -22.64 9.98 1.62
N PRO A 106 -23.49 9.77 2.64
CA PRO A 106 -24.05 10.86 3.40
C PRO A 106 -23.03 11.42 4.39
N ALA A 107 -22.85 12.74 4.38
CA ALA A 107 -22.15 13.49 5.38
C ALA A 107 -23.13 14.05 6.41
N VAL A 108 -22.82 13.84 7.69
CA VAL A 108 -23.55 14.42 8.81
C VAL A 108 -22.88 15.74 9.19
N PRO A 109 -23.63 16.86 9.30
CA PRO A 109 -23.07 18.11 9.81
C PRO A 109 -22.46 17.93 11.21
N ALA A 110 -21.33 18.60 11.48
CA ALA A 110 -20.72 18.58 12.80
C ALA A 110 -21.70 19.06 13.89
N ALA A 111 -21.58 18.49 15.09
CA ALA A 111 -22.61 18.35 16.13
C ALA A 111 -23.47 19.58 16.47
N GLY A 112 -24.75 19.31 16.80
CA GLY A 112 -25.63 20.25 17.52
C GLY A 112 -27.12 20.19 17.16
N ALA A 113 -27.49 19.63 16.01
CA ALA A 113 -28.86 19.57 15.53
C ALA A 113 -29.35 18.11 15.35
N PRO A 114 -30.66 17.84 15.51
CA PRO A 114 -31.24 16.56 15.13
C PRO A 114 -30.99 16.34 13.63
N VAL A 115 -30.26 15.30 13.27
CA VAL A 115 -30.05 14.95 11.86
C VAL A 115 -31.33 14.27 11.36
N LYS A 116 -31.89 14.83 10.30
CA LYS A 116 -33.03 14.29 9.57
C LYS A 116 -32.59 13.93 8.15
N LEU A 117 -33.38 13.10 7.47
CA LEU A 117 -33.08 12.65 6.10
C LEU A 117 -32.84 13.83 5.13
N ASP A 118 -33.64 14.89 5.24
CA ASP A 118 -33.55 16.12 4.43
C ASP A 118 -32.31 16.98 4.74
N SER A 119 -31.69 16.79 5.91
CA SER A 119 -30.48 17.50 6.33
C SER A 119 -29.18 16.84 5.90
N LEU A 120 -29.23 15.63 5.33
CA LEU A 120 -28.04 14.91 4.89
C LEU A 120 -27.41 15.58 3.68
N GLN A 121 -26.11 15.85 3.78
CA GLN A 121 -25.32 16.31 2.64
C GLN A 121 -24.70 15.11 1.94
N TRP A 122 -25.17 14.80 0.74
CA TRP A 122 -24.59 13.70 -0.04
C TRP A 122 -23.30 14.16 -0.70
N ARG A 123 -22.23 13.37 -0.52
CA ARG A 123 -20.92 13.62 -1.10
C ARG A 123 -20.51 12.43 -1.94
N THR A 124 -20.09 12.68 -3.16
CA THR A 124 -19.47 11.66 -4.00
C THR A 124 -18.11 11.30 -3.43
N TRP A 125 -17.90 10.01 -3.18
CA TRP A 125 -16.60 9.44 -2.87
C TRP A 125 -15.71 9.61 -4.08
N LEU A 126 -14.68 10.44 -3.95
CA LEU A 126 -13.70 10.62 -5.00
C LEU A 126 -12.73 9.43 -4.94
N THR A 127 -12.48 8.80 -6.08
CA THR A 127 -11.35 7.89 -6.23
C THR A 127 -10.08 8.60 -5.79
N PRO A 128 -9.20 7.97 -5.01
CA PRO A 128 -7.90 8.56 -4.67
C PRO A 128 -7.22 9.05 -5.96
N PRO A 129 -6.56 10.22 -5.93
CA PRO A 129 -5.77 10.65 -7.07
C PRO A 129 -4.71 9.59 -7.39
N PRO A 130 -4.30 9.42 -8.66
CA PRO A 130 -3.18 8.57 -9.00
C PRO A 130 -1.95 8.90 -8.13
N PRO A 131 -1.10 7.92 -7.80
CA PRO A 131 0.06 8.13 -6.97
C PRO A 131 0.93 9.27 -7.53
N GLU A 132 1.36 10.18 -6.66
CA GLU A 132 2.22 11.29 -7.07
C GLU A 132 3.56 10.75 -7.60
N ILE A 133 3.89 11.15 -8.84
CA ILE A 133 5.20 10.82 -9.40
C ILE A 133 6.23 11.70 -8.70
N GLY A 134 7.00 11.09 -7.79
CA GLY A 134 8.12 11.74 -7.12
C GLY A 134 9.19 12.26 -8.09
N PRO A 135 10.18 13.03 -7.60
CA PRO A 135 11.21 13.59 -8.46
C PRO A 135 11.98 12.48 -9.18
N ALA A 136 12.36 12.76 -10.43
CA ALA A 136 13.16 11.85 -11.22
C ALA A 136 14.48 11.55 -10.51
N VAL A 137 14.97 10.31 -10.66
CA VAL A 137 16.24 9.91 -10.03
C VAL A 137 17.37 10.79 -10.55
N GLN A 138 18.07 11.44 -9.63
CA GLN A 138 19.27 12.20 -9.93
C GLN A 138 20.41 11.22 -10.20
N VAL A 139 20.94 11.23 -11.42
CA VAL A 139 22.04 10.35 -11.82
C VAL A 139 23.36 11.06 -11.54
N ASP A 140 24.15 10.52 -10.60
CA ASP A 140 25.53 10.96 -10.43
C ASP A 140 26.42 10.34 -11.52
N LEU A 141 26.58 11.08 -12.61
CA LEU A 141 27.42 10.70 -13.75
C LEU A 141 28.91 10.62 -13.39
N ALA A 142 29.34 11.27 -12.30
CA ALA A 142 30.71 11.21 -11.81
C ALA A 142 30.96 10.00 -10.90
N SER A 143 29.89 9.33 -10.45
CA SER A 143 30.02 8.17 -9.57
C SER A 143 30.85 7.06 -10.24
N PRO A 144 31.74 6.38 -9.49
CA PRO A 144 32.49 5.24 -10.03
C PRO A 144 31.58 4.12 -10.56
N ALA A 145 30.45 3.86 -9.89
CA ALA A 145 29.48 2.85 -10.31
C ALA A 145 28.87 3.17 -11.68
N PHE A 146 28.39 4.41 -11.86
CA PHE A 146 27.86 4.82 -13.16
C PHE A 146 28.92 4.73 -14.26
N ARG A 147 30.15 5.21 -14.02
CA ARG A 147 31.21 5.19 -15.04
C ARG A 147 31.58 3.78 -15.47
N ARG A 148 31.62 2.82 -14.54
CA ARG A 148 31.86 1.40 -14.88
C ARG A 148 30.72 0.83 -15.71
N ALA A 149 29.47 1.05 -15.28
CA ALA A 149 28.29 0.61 -16.02
C ALA A 149 28.22 1.23 -17.44
N ALA A 150 28.49 2.53 -17.56
CA ALA A 150 28.45 3.28 -18.83
C ALA A 150 29.52 2.83 -19.84
N ALA A 151 30.66 2.32 -19.37
CA ALA A 151 31.76 1.85 -20.22
C ALA A 151 31.51 0.47 -20.85
N LEU A 152 30.52 -0.28 -20.38
CA LEU A 152 30.22 -1.62 -20.88
C LEU A 152 29.58 -1.59 -22.28
N PRO A 153 29.74 -2.65 -23.08
CA PRO A 153 29.07 -2.75 -24.37
C PRO A 153 27.55 -2.77 -24.18
N ARG A 154 26.81 -2.21 -25.13
CA ARG A 154 25.35 -2.34 -25.16
C ARG A 154 24.98 -3.69 -25.76
N GLN A 155 24.01 -4.36 -25.15
CA GLN A 155 23.43 -5.61 -25.64
C GLN A 155 21.90 -5.47 -25.68
N ASP A 156 21.23 -6.30 -26.48
CA ASP A 156 19.76 -6.36 -26.51
C ASP A 156 19.24 -7.18 -25.32
N GLU A 157 19.53 -6.67 -24.12
CA GLU A 157 19.09 -7.23 -22.85
C GLU A 157 18.01 -6.33 -22.24
N THR A 158 17.09 -6.94 -21.51
CA THR A 158 16.10 -6.22 -20.71
C THR A 158 16.30 -6.56 -19.24
N LEU A 159 16.25 -5.53 -18.39
CA LEU A 159 16.13 -5.70 -16.95
C LEU A 159 14.67 -5.49 -16.53
N GLU A 160 14.14 -6.42 -15.73
CA GLU A 160 12.88 -6.26 -15.01
C GLU A 160 13.18 -5.69 -13.63
N VAL A 161 12.52 -4.60 -13.25
CA VAL A 161 12.67 -3.97 -11.94
C VAL A 161 11.31 -3.60 -11.38
N ASP A 162 11.01 -4.11 -10.19
CA ASP A 162 9.78 -3.78 -9.50
C ASP A 162 9.85 -4.10 -8.03
N TRP A 163 8.86 -3.64 -7.29
CA TRP A 163 8.65 -4.01 -5.92
C TRP A 163 7.23 -4.53 -5.66
N PHE A 164 7.07 -5.37 -4.65
CA PHE A 164 5.77 -5.82 -4.17
C PHE A 164 5.80 -5.92 -2.65
N TYR A 165 4.64 -5.84 -2.01
CA TYR A 165 4.55 -6.00 -0.56
C TYR A 165 4.78 -7.45 -0.14
N MET A 166 5.60 -7.63 0.89
CA MET A 166 5.75 -8.89 1.59
C MET A 166 4.44 -9.21 2.33
N PRO A 167 3.95 -10.46 2.28
CA PRO A 167 2.66 -10.81 2.87
C PRO A 167 2.69 -10.84 4.40
N GLU A 168 3.88 -11.05 4.99
CA GLU A 168 4.13 -11.05 6.42
C GLU A 168 4.71 -9.71 6.86
N ALA A 169 4.18 -9.16 7.96
CA ALA A 169 4.70 -7.94 8.55
C ALA A 169 6.00 -8.23 9.31
N VAL A 170 6.98 -7.33 9.16
CA VAL A 170 8.23 -7.37 9.91
C VAL A 170 8.16 -6.34 11.03
N MET A 171 8.70 -6.70 12.19
CA MET A 171 8.84 -5.82 13.34
C MET A 171 10.31 -5.73 13.70
N GLU A 172 10.90 -4.56 13.52
CA GLU A 172 12.25 -4.25 14.03
C GLU A 172 12.13 -3.41 15.30
N GLU A 173 11.64 -2.17 15.17
CA GLU A 173 11.37 -1.25 16.27
C GLU A 173 10.05 -0.50 16.03
N GLY A 174 9.20 -0.42 17.06
CA GLY A 174 7.93 0.32 16.97
C GLY A 174 6.84 -0.44 16.21
N ARG A 175 6.18 0.25 15.27
CA ARG A 175 5.02 -0.26 14.54
C ARG A 175 5.46 -1.26 13.46
N PRO A 176 4.93 -2.50 13.44
CA PRO A 176 5.24 -3.46 12.38
C PRO A 176 4.81 -2.95 11.00
N PHE A 177 5.49 -3.39 9.95
CA PHE A 177 5.23 -2.95 8.58
C PHE A 177 5.34 -4.10 7.58
N TYR A 178 4.62 -3.96 6.47
CA TYR A 178 4.75 -4.85 5.32
C TYR A 178 5.87 -4.29 4.44
N GLY A 179 7.03 -4.95 4.44
CA GLY A 179 8.17 -4.48 3.66
C GLY A 179 7.87 -4.57 2.16
N ARG A 180 8.39 -3.64 1.36
CA ARG A 180 8.34 -3.73 -0.10
C ARG A 180 9.59 -4.45 -0.58
N CYS A 181 9.44 -5.68 -1.07
CA CYS A 181 10.54 -6.41 -1.70
C CYS A 181 10.78 -5.84 -3.09
N LEU A 182 11.85 -5.06 -3.24
CA LEU A 182 12.35 -4.55 -4.51
C LEU A 182 13.31 -5.57 -5.11
N ALA A 183 13.17 -5.89 -6.39
CA ALA A 183 14.04 -6.83 -7.06
C ALA A 183 14.41 -6.37 -8.47
N VAL A 184 15.60 -6.77 -8.91
CA VAL A 184 16.10 -6.57 -10.28
C VAL A 184 16.44 -7.92 -10.89
N PHE A 185 15.77 -8.25 -11.99
CA PHE A 185 15.94 -9.50 -12.72
C PHE A 185 16.40 -9.24 -14.16
N ARG A 186 17.07 -10.24 -14.74
CA ARG A 186 17.17 -10.35 -16.20
C ARG A 186 15.81 -10.83 -16.75
N GLU A 187 15.32 -10.16 -17.79
CA GLU A 187 14.17 -10.65 -18.55
C GLU A 187 14.55 -11.98 -19.23
N HIS A 188 13.71 -13.01 -19.10
CA HIS A 188 13.95 -14.37 -19.59
C HIS A 188 15.19 -15.04 -19.00
N GLY A 189 14.97 -15.97 -18.06
CA GLY A 189 16.03 -16.81 -17.47
C GLY A 189 16.05 -16.82 -15.94
N GLY A 190 15.18 -16.05 -15.29
CA GLY A 190 15.00 -16.08 -13.83
C GLY A 190 16.21 -15.60 -13.02
N TYR A 191 17.23 -15.02 -13.66
CA TYR A 191 18.43 -14.57 -12.97
C TYR A 191 18.15 -13.29 -12.19
N CYS A 192 18.12 -13.40 -10.86
CA CYS A 192 18.02 -12.29 -9.94
C CYS A 192 19.40 -11.64 -9.74
N PHE A 193 19.53 -10.37 -10.11
CA PHE A 193 20.74 -9.59 -9.83
C PHE A 193 20.80 -9.12 -8.38
N GLY A 194 19.65 -8.86 -7.78
CA GLY A 194 19.59 -8.41 -6.39
C GLY A 194 18.16 -8.20 -5.93
N MET A 195 18.00 -8.26 -4.61
CA MET A 195 16.76 -7.96 -3.92
C MET A 195 17.07 -7.10 -2.71
N ASP A 196 16.12 -6.24 -2.34
CA ASP A 196 16.18 -5.48 -1.11
C ASP A 196 14.80 -5.37 -0.48
N LEU A 197 14.76 -5.23 0.85
CA LEU A 197 13.54 -5.06 1.61
C LEU A 197 13.43 -3.60 2.05
N LEU A 198 12.51 -2.86 1.41
CA LEU A 198 12.29 -1.45 1.70
C LEU A 198 11.27 -1.27 2.82
N LYS A 199 11.54 -0.35 3.72
CA LYS A 199 10.64 0.10 4.79
C LYS A 199 9.67 1.17 4.26
N PRO A 200 8.58 1.46 4.99
CA PRO A 200 7.79 2.66 4.76
C PRO A 200 8.67 3.91 4.83
N GLY A 201 8.54 4.79 3.83
CA GLY A 201 9.36 6.00 3.70
C GLY A 201 10.61 5.84 2.83
N ASP A 202 11.09 4.61 2.59
CA ASP A 202 12.22 4.39 1.68
C ASP A 202 11.86 4.74 0.24
N ASP A 203 12.80 5.33 -0.50
CA ASP A 203 12.59 5.67 -1.90
C ASP A 203 12.98 4.50 -2.82
N ALA A 204 11.96 3.80 -3.32
CA ALA A 204 12.13 2.64 -4.19
C ALA A 204 12.87 2.97 -5.49
N ALA A 205 12.68 4.16 -6.08
CA ALA A 205 13.33 4.50 -7.35
C ALA A 205 14.82 4.79 -7.14
N ILE A 206 15.18 5.46 -6.05
CA ILE A 206 16.59 5.69 -5.68
C ILE A 206 17.28 4.35 -5.43
N ARG A 207 16.64 3.45 -4.67
CA ARG A 207 17.24 2.14 -4.39
C ARG A 207 17.34 1.28 -5.66
N ALA A 208 16.31 1.28 -6.49
CA ALA A 208 16.29 0.59 -7.78
C ALA A 208 17.43 1.07 -8.69
N ALA A 209 17.69 2.37 -8.76
CA ALA A 209 18.77 2.93 -9.56
C ALA A 209 20.14 2.36 -9.17
N THR A 210 20.42 2.25 -7.87
CA THR A 210 21.64 1.61 -7.36
C THR A 210 21.71 0.14 -7.76
N MET A 211 20.64 -0.61 -7.53
CA MET A 211 20.57 -2.04 -7.87
C MET A 211 20.69 -2.30 -9.38
N ILE A 212 20.19 -1.40 -10.22
CA ILE A 212 20.33 -1.46 -11.68
C ILE A 212 21.80 -1.28 -12.08
N LEU A 213 22.52 -0.32 -11.49
CA LEU A 213 23.96 -0.15 -11.78
C LEU A 213 24.75 -1.40 -11.39
N GLU A 214 24.46 -1.99 -10.23
CA GLU A 214 25.05 -3.27 -9.79
C GLU A 214 24.70 -4.41 -10.75
N ALA A 215 23.45 -4.48 -11.21
CA ALA A 215 22.99 -5.46 -12.19
C ALA A 215 23.71 -5.32 -13.54
N VAL A 216 23.90 -4.09 -14.03
CA VAL A 216 24.63 -3.80 -15.27
C VAL A 216 26.09 -4.25 -15.17
N GLU A 217 26.75 -3.97 -14.05
CA GLU A 217 28.12 -4.44 -13.80
C GLU A 217 28.20 -5.98 -13.78
N ARG A 218 27.25 -6.66 -13.11
CA ARG A 218 27.19 -8.14 -13.04
C ARG A 218 26.83 -8.79 -14.37
N LEU A 219 25.96 -8.15 -15.15
CA LEU A 219 25.61 -8.57 -16.50
C LEU A 219 26.79 -8.43 -17.46
N GLY A 220 27.70 -7.49 -17.19
CA GLY A 220 28.83 -7.15 -18.08
C GLY A 220 28.40 -6.42 -19.35
N ALA A 221 27.17 -5.92 -19.39
CA ALA A 221 26.60 -5.21 -20.54
C ALA A 221 25.54 -4.19 -20.10
N ARG A 222 25.42 -3.10 -20.86
CA ARG A 222 24.32 -2.15 -20.73
C ARG A 222 23.06 -2.73 -21.40
N PRO A 223 21.91 -2.75 -20.72
CA PRO A 223 20.68 -3.24 -21.30
C PRO A 223 20.17 -2.30 -22.39
N ALA A 224 19.32 -2.83 -23.27
CA ALA A 224 18.51 -2.03 -24.18
C ALA A 224 17.28 -1.45 -23.47
N ARG A 225 16.75 -2.16 -22.45
CA ARG A 225 15.49 -1.81 -21.78
C ARG A 225 15.54 -2.04 -20.27
N ILE A 226 14.86 -1.18 -19.53
CA ILE A 226 14.54 -1.33 -18.10
C ILE A 226 13.01 -1.25 -17.99
N THR A 227 12.39 -2.29 -17.48
CA THR A 227 10.92 -2.44 -17.45
C THR A 227 10.39 -2.54 -16.03
N ALA A 228 9.27 -1.90 -15.75
CA ALA A 228 8.56 -1.95 -14.47
C ALA A 228 7.04 -2.05 -14.71
N THR A 229 6.27 -2.62 -13.78
CA THR A 229 4.80 -2.55 -13.84
C THR A 229 4.24 -1.22 -13.35
N LYS A 230 4.94 -0.59 -12.42
CA LYS A 230 4.57 0.68 -11.79
C LYS A 230 4.98 1.88 -12.66
N PRO A 231 4.02 2.68 -13.19
CA PRO A 231 4.33 3.83 -14.04
C PRO A 231 5.26 4.83 -13.36
N GLU A 232 5.00 5.18 -12.10
CA GLU A 232 5.79 6.11 -11.32
C GLU A 232 7.25 5.64 -11.13
N LEU A 233 7.49 4.34 -11.04
CA LEU A 233 8.85 3.78 -10.96
C LEU A 233 9.58 3.92 -12.30
N ALA A 234 8.94 3.53 -13.42
CA ALA A 234 9.52 3.63 -14.75
C ALA A 234 9.83 5.09 -15.13
N GLU A 235 8.89 6.01 -14.87
CA GLU A 235 9.05 7.44 -15.11
C GLU A 235 10.27 8.01 -14.37
N ARG A 236 10.42 7.66 -13.09
CA ARG A 236 11.52 8.14 -12.25
C ARG A 236 12.87 7.53 -12.63
N LEU A 237 12.91 6.32 -13.17
CA LEU A 237 14.12 5.64 -13.64
C LEU A 237 14.57 6.08 -15.04
N ARG A 238 13.73 6.79 -15.80
CA ARG A 238 14.04 7.24 -17.16
C ARG A 238 15.38 7.96 -17.30
N PRO A 239 15.79 8.91 -16.43
CA PRO A 239 17.07 9.59 -16.57
C PRO A 239 18.26 8.63 -16.49
N LEU A 240 18.20 7.63 -15.61
CA LEU A 240 19.23 6.60 -15.50
C LEU A 240 19.27 5.74 -16.76
N ALA A 241 18.11 5.26 -17.21
CA ALA A 241 18.00 4.47 -18.43
C ALA A 241 18.60 5.21 -19.63
N ALA A 242 18.19 6.46 -19.85
CA ALA A 242 18.71 7.30 -20.92
C ALA A 242 20.23 7.50 -20.82
N SER A 243 20.76 7.72 -19.60
CA SER A 243 22.19 7.88 -19.36
C SER A 243 23.00 6.61 -19.65
N LEU A 244 22.39 5.43 -19.51
CA LEU A 244 22.97 4.13 -19.91
C LEU A 244 22.76 3.83 -21.41
N GLY A 245 21.99 4.65 -22.13
CA GLY A 245 21.59 4.39 -23.52
C GLY A 245 20.48 3.34 -23.66
N ALA A 246 19.69 3.13 -22.61
CA ALA A 246 18.55 2.23 -22.54
C ALA A 246 17.21 3.00 -22.56
N GLU A 247 16.12 2.28 -22.81
CA GLU A 247 14.75 2.80 -22.65
C GLU A 247 14.17 2.36 -21.30
N SER A 248 13.46 3.24 -20.59
CA SER A 248 12.62 2.84 -19.46
C SER A 248 11.16 2.75 -19.89
N LYS A 249 10.49 1.64 -19.58
CA LYS A 249 9.10 1.36 -20.02
C LYS A 249 8.25 0.79 -18.90
N THR A 250 7.00 1.23 -18.86
CA THR A 250 5.93 0.55 -18.12
C THR A 250 5.41 -0.61 -18.93
N VAL A 251 5.24 -1.78 -18.31
CA VAL A 251 4.68 -2.99 -18.92
C VAL A 251 3.58 -3.55 -18.03
N HIS A 252 2.62 -4.26 -18.60
CA HIS A 252 1.50 -4.80 -17.80
C HIS A 252 1.87 -5.97 -16.89
N ARG A 253 2.97 -6.67 -17.20
CA ARG A 253 3.42 -7.83 -16.44
C ARG A 253 4.91 -8.01 -16.61
N LEU A 254 5.56 -8.44 -15.53
CA LEU A 254 6.95 -8.89 -15.50
C LEU A 254 6.95 -10.41 -15.26
N LEU A 255 7.70 -11.15 -16.07
CA LEU A 255 7.69 -12.62 -16.00
C LEU A 255 8.47 -13.08 -14.76
N SER A 256 9.74 -12.67 -14.65
CA SER A 256 10.64 -13.13 -13.60
C SER A 256 10.20 -12.60 -12.22
N VAL A 257 9.81 -11.33 -12.13
CA VAL A 257 9.32 -10.75 -10.87
C VAL A 257 8.00 -11.40 -10.42
N GLY A 258 7.09 -11.65 -11.36
CA GLY A 258 5.80 -12.29 -11.05
C GLY A 258 5.96 -13.73 -10.57
N GLU A 259 6.82 -14.52 -11.21
CA GLU A 259 7.14 -15.88 -10.78
C GLU A 259 7.82 -15.90 -9.40
N PHE A 260 8.74 -14.95 -9.16
CA PHE A 260 9.40 -14.81 -7.87
C PHE A 260 8.42 -14.49 -6.74
N ARG A 261 7.52 -13.51 -6.95
CA ARG A 261 6.47 -13.15 -5.98
C ARG A 261 5.59 -14.37 -5.64
N ALA A 262 5.06 -15.05 -6.66
CA ALA A 262 4.21 -16.22 -6.46
C ALA A 262 4.93 -17.36 -5.71
N GLY A 263 6.20 -17.61 -6.03
CA GLY A 263 7.02 -18.60 -5.33
C GLY A 263 7.26 -18.24 -3.86
N LEU A 264 7.47 -16.95 -3.56
CA LEU A 264 7.65 -16.47 -2.20
C LEU A 264 6.36 -16.61 -1.37
N GLU A 265 5.22 -16.20 -1.94
CA GLU A 265 3.91 -16.32 -1.31
C GLU A 265 3.56 -17.78 -0.99
N ALA A 266 3.81 -18.70 -1.93
CA ALA A 266 3.58 -20.13 -1.72
C ALA A 266 4.42 -20.70 -0.55
N ARG A 267 5.71 -20.35 -0.50
CA ARG A 267 6.61 -20.82 0.58
C ARG A 267 6.24 -20.25 1.95
N MET A 268 5.73 -19.02 1.99
CA MET A 268 5.27 -18.42 3.24
C MET A 268 3.98 -19.08 3.73
N ALA A 269 3.06 -19.42 2.82
CA ALA A 269 1.83 -20.13 3.17
C ALA A 269 2.09 -21.54 3.73
N GLU A 270 3.16 -22.21 3.28
CA GLU A 270 3.58 -23.53 3.78
C GLU A 270 4.31 -23.48 5.14
N GLY A 271 4.60 -22.28 5.65
CA GLY A 271 5.49 -22.05 6.79
C GLY A 271 6.96 -22.16 6.35
N MET A 272 7.73 -21.07 6.49
CA MET A 272 9.17 -21.14 6.23
C MET A 272 9.80 -22.23 7.12
N PRO A 273 10.67 -23.10 6.57
CA PRO A 273 11.35 -24.12 7.36
C PRO A 273 12.19 -23.55 8.50
#